data_AF-A0A139A8W9-F1
#
_entry.id   AF-A0A139A8W9-F1
#
_cell.length_a   1.000
_cell.length_b   1.000
_cell.length_c   1.000
_cell.angle_alpha   90.00
_cell.angle_beta   90.00
_cell.angle_gamma   90.00
#
_symmetry.space_group_name_H-M   'P 1'
#
loop_
_entity.id
_entity.type
_entity.pdbx_description
1 polymer ?
#
loop_
_entity_poly.entity_id
_entity_poly.type
_entity_poly.pdbx_seq_one_letter_code
_entity_poly.pdbx_strand_id
1 'polypeptide(L)'
;MLPSLFFLRPLLRTRPAPSLPSAPLPHLPSVPFSSTPTSRKQPVLPPIPYEKADARVKAIYDEMIAQFELKGPHQINDFWKILANHYPTFKGTWDRMQTVMAPGALDPLVKEMIYLAVSTTNGCDYCIASHAASARKLGMTDEMMGELQAVVAMASETNRLAFGYRVAVDPMYEKMYAKSNEKKVAERDAKKE
;
A
#
# COMPACT_ATOMS: atom_id res chain seq x y z
N MET A 1 -51.17 -29.49 8.58
CA MET A 1 -50.63 -28.88 9.82
C MET A 1 -49.16 -28.57 9.58
N LEU A 2 -48.85 -27.32 9.24
CA LEU A 2 -47.49 -26.80 9.04
C LEU A 2 -47.21 -25.78 10.16
N PRO A 3 -46.07 -25.84 10.86
CA PRO A 3 -45.73 -24.81 11.83
C PRO A 3 -45.04 -23.63 11.13
N SER A 4 -45.62 -22.46 11.33
CA SER A 4 -45.07 -21.14 11.05
C SER A 4 -43.67 -20.94 11.63
N LEU A 5 -42.72 -20.53 10.79
CA LEU A 5 -41.51 -19.82 11.21
C LEU A 5 -41.41 -18.50 10.43
N PHE A 6 -42.32 -17.60 10.80
CA PHE A 6 -42.14 -16.16 10.63
C PHE A 6 -41.15 -15.68 11.68
N PHE A 7 -39.85 -15.58 11.38
CA PHE A 7 -38.94 -14.68 12.10
C PHE A 7 -37.63 -14.54 11.32
N LEU A 8 -37.59 -13.53 10.45
CA LEU A 8 -36.40 -12.76 10.05
C LEU A 8 -36.90 -11.59 9.19
N ARG A 9 -37.61 -10.67 9.85
CA ARG A 9 -37.84 -9.33 9.30
C ARG A 9 -36.55 -8.54 9.56
N PRO A 10 -35.96 -7.89 8.55
CA PRO A 10 -34.75 -7.10 8.78
C PRO A 10 -35.11 -5.92 9.68
N LEU A 11 -34.37 -5.73 10.76
CA LEU A 11 -34.39 -4.50 11.56
C LEU A 11 -33.72 -3.37 10.77
N LEU A 12 -34.26 -3.03 9.60
CA LEU A 12 -34.06 -1.72 8.98
C LEU A 12 -35.07 -0.76 9.61
N ARG A 13 -34.91 -0.52 10.92
CA ARG A 13 -35.45 0.70 11.50
C ARG A 13 -34.42 1.77 11.19
N THR A 14 -34.66 2.54 10.14
CA THR A 14 -33.93 3.79 9.87
C THR A 14 -34.14 4.68 11.09
N ARG A 15 -33.22 4.63 12.05
CA ARG A 15 -33.10 5.70 13.03
C ARG A 15 -32.77 6.95 12.22
N PRO A 16 -33.58 8.02 12.25
CA PRO A 16 -33.13 9.29 11.71
C PRO A 16 -31.83 9.64 12.41
N ALA A 17 -30.82 10.03 11.63
CA ALA A 17 -29.56 10.50 12.18
C ALA A 17 -29.87 11.63 13.19
N PRO A 18 -29.25 11.64 14.38
CA PRO A 18 -29.40 12.77 15.28
C PRO A 18 -28.97 14.04 14.52
N SER A 19 -29.84 15.05 14.51
CA SER A 19 -29.50 16.36 13.99
C SER A 19 -28.29 16.89 14.77
N LEU A 20 -27.13 16.93 14.12
CA LEU A 20 -25.93 17.54 14.70
C LEU A 20 -26.27 19.00 15.01
N PRO A 21 -25.94 19.51 16.20
CA PRO A 21 -26.10 20.93 16.49
C PRO A 21 -25.27 21.74 15.48
N SER A 22 -25.91 22.70 14.80
CA SER A 22 -25.30 23.60 13.81
C SER A 22 -24.41 24.67 14.47
N ALA A 23 -23.68 24.29 15.52
CA ALA A 23 -22.70 25.18 16.11
C ALA A 23 -21.59 25.41 15.08
N PRO A 24 -21.23 26.66 14.75
CA PRO A 24 -20.05 26.91 13.94
C PRO A 24 -18.86 26.26 14.64
N LEU A 25 -18.10 25.44 13.91
CA LEU A 25 -16.86 24.88 14.42
C LEU A 25 -16.04 26.03 14.99
N PRO A 26 -15.46 25.91 16.20
CA PRO A 26 -14.54 26.93 16.67
C PRO A 26 -13.47 27.11 15.60
N HIS A 27 -13.18 28.37 15.25
CA HIS A 27 -12.05 28.69 14.39
C HIS A 27 -10.81 28.14 15.07
N LEU A 28 -10.40 26.93 14.66
CA LEU A 28 -9.13 26.37 15.06
C LEU A 28 -8.09 27.40 14.59
N PRO A 29 -7.19 27.85 15.49
CA PRO A 29 -6.08 28.67 15.04
C PRO A 29 -5.41 27.89 13.90
N SER A 30 -5.14 28.57 12.79
CA SER A 30 -4.28 28.05 11.75
C SER A 30 -2.92 27.81 12.40
N VAL A 31 -2.73 26.59 12.92
CA VAL A 31 -1.40 26.13 13.29
C VAL A 31 -0.64 26.22 11.97
N PRO A 32 0.37 27.09 11.84
CA PRO A 32 1.20 27.04 10.65
C PRO A 32 1.69 25.60 10.59
N PHE A 33 1.38 24.90 9.50
CA PHE A 33 2.07 23.67 9.19
C PHE A 33 3.55 24.05 9.25
N SER A 34 4.23 23.64 10.32
CA SER A 34 5.66 23.91 10.46
C SER A 34 6.28 23.23 9.25
N SER A 35 6.70 24.02 8.28
CA SER A 35 7.39 23.61 7.06
C SER A 35 8.80 23.13 7.34
N THR A 36 9.12 22.87 8.61
CA THR A 36 10.36 22.28 9.06
C THR A 36 10.05 20.83 9.44
N PRO A 37 10.27 19.88 8.52
CA PRO A 37 10.36 18.49 8.90
C PRO A 37 11.40 18.38 10.00
N THR A 38 10.97 17.87 11.15
CA THR A 38 11.80 17.46 12.27
C THR A 38 12.94 16.58 11.73
N SER A 39 14.16 17.15 11.72
CA SER A 39 15.42 16.45 11.46
C SER A 39 15.47 15.63 10.16
N ARG A 40 15.84 16.28 9.03
CA ARG A 40 16.51 15.55 7.94
C ARG A 40 17.80 14.94 8.49
N LYS A 41 17.73 13.70 8.96
CA LYS A 41 18.93 12.90 9.27
C LYS A 41 19.70 12.75 7.97
N GLN A 42 20.96 13.19 7.96
CA GLN A 42 21.90 12.88 6.88
C GLN A 42 21.83 11.38 6.57
N PRO A 43 21.87 10.97 5.29
CA PRO A 43 21.83 9.57 4.96
C PRO A 43 23.08 8.87 5.51
N VAL A 44 22.93 7.62 5.98
CA VAL A 44 24.04 6.85 6.55
C VAL A 44 25.15 6.61 5.52
N LEU A 45 24.79 6.55 4.24
CA LEU A 45 25.71 6.52 3.11
C LEU A 45 25.42 7.70 2.17
N PRO A 46 26.44 8.28 1.53
CA PRO A 46 26.23 9.36 0.59
C PRO A 46 25.48 8.86 -0.66
N PRO A 47 24.60 9.64 -1.28
CA PRO A 47 24.03 9.27 -2.57
C PRO A 47 25.14 9.23 -3.64
N ILE A 48 25.10 8.24 -4.54
CA ILE A 48 25.97 8.19 -5.73
C ILE A 48 25.24 8.89 -6.89
N PRO A 49 25.62 10.15 -7.22
CA PRO A 49 25.06 10.84 -8.38
C PRO A 49 25.55 10.21 -9.68
N TYR A 50 24.80 10.42 -10.76
CA TYR A 50 25.08 9.82 -12.06
C TYR A 50 26.51 10.08 -12.54
N GLU A 51 27.03 11.30 -12.36
CA GLU A 51 28.35 11.72 -12.82
C GLU A 51 29.48 10.94 -12.13
N LYS A 52 29.24 10.48 -10.89
CA LYS A 52 30.20 9.71 -10.08
C LYS A 52 29.96 8.20 -10.12
N ALA A 53 28.90 7.74 -10.78
CA ALA A 53 28.55 6.33 -10.87
C ALA A 53 29.48 5.57 -11.82
N ASP A 54 29.79 4.31 -11.49
CA ASP A 54 30.47 3.39 -12.41
C ASP A 54 29.55 2.99 -13.58
N ALA A 55 30.12 2.34 -14.61
CA ALA A 55 29.37 1.96 -15.80
C ALA A 55 28.16 1.04 -15.52
N ARG A 56 28.24 0.19 -14.49
CA ARG A 56 27.18 -0.75 -14.16
C ARG A 56 26.02 -0.06 -13.45
N VAL A 57 26.31 0.90 -12.59
CA VAL A 57 25.29 1.74 -11.94
C VAL A 57 24.63 2.67 -12.96
N LYS A 58 25.42 3.29 -13.85
CA LYS A 58 24.90 4.15 -14.92
C LYS A 58 23.91 3.42 -15.83
N ALA A 59 24.21 2.18 -16.22
CA ALA A 59 23.31 1.40 -17.06
C ALA A 59 21.90 1.23 -16.43
N ILE A 60 21.82 1.00 -15.12
CA ILE A 60 20.54 0.89 -14.40
C ILE A 60 19.86 2.26 -14.26
N TYR A 61 20.64 3.32 -14.02
CA TYR A 61 20.10 4.68 -14.01
C TYR A 61 19.51 5.09 -15.36
N ASP A 62 20.19 4.77 -16.46
CA ASP A 62 19.70 5.03 -17.81
C ASP A 62 18.40 4.26 -18.08
N GLU A 63 18.34 3.00 -17.63
CA GLU A 63 17.11 2.21 -17.68
C GLU A 63 15.96 2.84 -16.87
N MET A 64 16.23 3.28 -15.64
CA MET A 64 15.23 3.99 -14.82
C MET A 64 14.72 5.26 -15.50
N ILE A 65 15.61 6.05 -16.09
CA ILE A 65 15.26 7.29 -16.80
C ILE A 65 14.33 6.97 -17.96
N ALA A 66 14.66 5.96 -18.76
CA ALA A 66 13.83 5.54 -19.88
C ALA A 66 12.47 4.96 -19.41
N GLN A 67 12.48 4.04 -18.45
CA GLN A 67 11.29 3.33 -18.00
C GLN A 67 10.28 4.23 -17.30
N PHE A 68 10.74 5.18 -16.48
CA PHE A 68 9.85 6.08 -15.74
C PHE A 68 9.62 7.43 -16.45
N GLU A 69 10.15 7.57 -17.67
CA GLU A 69 10.08 8.79 -18.48
C GLU A 69 10.62 10.01 -17.71
N LEU A 70 11.74 9.83 -17.01
CA LEU A 70 12.38 10.90 -16.26
C LEU A 70 13.05 11.87 -17.23
N LYS A 71 13.06 13.16 -16.89
CA LYS A 71 13.73 14.22 -17.66
C LYS A 71 15.25 14.23 -17.49
N GLY A 72 15.79 13.24 -16.78
CA GLY A 72 17.23 13.05 -16.60
C GLY A 72 17.60 12.52 -15.21
N PRO A 73 18.91 12.32 -14.96
CA PRO A 73 19.42 11.66 -13.76
C PRO A 73 19.14 12.41 -12.45
N HIS A 74 18.91 13.73 -12.53
CA HIS A 74 18.54 14.55 -11.39
C HIS A 74 17.20 14.13 -10.76
N GLN A 75 16.30 13.51 -11.54
CA GLN A 75 15.00 13.02 -11.06
C GLN A 75 15.03 11.58 -10.52
N ILE A 76 16.16 10.86 -10.63
CA ILE A 76 16.32 9.59 -9.93
C ILE A 76 16.28 9.88 -8.43
N ASN A 77 15.40 9.17 -7.71
CA ASN A 77 15.20 9.43 -6.30
C ASN A 77 16.43 9.02 -5.46
N ASP A 78 16.54 9.57 -4.25
CA ASP A 78 17.71 9.33 -3.40
C ASP A 78 17.82 7.90 -2.88
N PHE A 79 16.71 7.15 -2.80
CA PHE A 79 16.76 5.74 -2.41
C PHE A 79 17.64 4.93 -3.36
N TRP A 80 17.42 5.04 -4.67
CA TRP A 80 18.26 4.37 -5.66
C TRP A 80 19.71 4.86 -5.62
N LYS A 81 19.91 6.17 -5.44
CA LYS A 81 21.26 6.76 -5.33
C LYS A 81 22.04 6.25 -4.13
N ILE A 82 21.36 6.02 -3.01
CA ILE A 82 21.99 5.51 -1.80
C ILE A 82 22.23 3.99 -1.93
N LEU A 83 21.29 3.23 -2.49
CA LEU A 83 21.46 1.78 -2.72
C LEU A 83 22.67 1.48 -3.61
N ALA A 84 22.96 2.35 -4.57
CA ALA A 84 24.08 2.19 -5.50
C ALA A 84 25.45 2.04 -4.81
N ASN A 85 25.61 2.46 -3.54
CA ASN A 85 26.83 2.21 -2.77
C ASN A 85 27.17 0.72 -2.63
N HIS A 86 26.17 -0.17 -2.73
CA HIS A 86 26.38 -1.61 -2.73
C HIS A 86 25.73 -2.24 -3.97
N TYR A 87 26.50 -2.33 -5.05
CA TYR A 87 26.02 -2.76 -6.37
C TYR A 87 25.20 -4.06 -6.37
N PRO A 88 25.61 -5.17 -5.70
CA PRO A 88 24.81 -6.39 -5.69
C PRO A 88 23.40 -6.20 -5.14
N THR A 89 23.26 -5.43 -4.05
CA THR A 89 21.94 -5.12 -3.47
C THR A 89 21.15 -4.18 -4.39
N PHE A 90 21.80 -3.17 -4.98
CA PHE A 90 21.17 -2.24 -5.91
C PHE A 90 20.57 -2.96 -7.11
N LYS A 91 21.38 -3.75 -7.83
CA LYS A 91 20.95 -4.53 -8.99
C LYS A 91 19.85 -5.53 -8.62
N GLY A 92 20.06 -6.34 -7.58
CA GLY A 92 19.08 -7.34 -7.18
C GLY A 92 17.75 -6.72 -6.71
N THR A 93 17.79 -5.56 -6.06
CA THR A 93 16.57 -4.85 -5.66
C THR A 93 15.83 -4.27 -6.87
N TRP A 94 16.56 -3.68 -7.83
CA TRP A 94 15.99 -3.16 -9.06
C TRP A 94 15.27 -4.25 -9.87
N ASP A 95 15.98 -5.36 -10.16
CA ASP A 95 15.44 -6.47 -10.95
C ASP A 95 14.18 -7.08 -10.30
N ARG A 96 14.22 -7.25 -8.96
CA ARG A 96 13.10 -7.82 -8.21
C ARG A 96 11.93 -6.84 -8.17
N MET A 97 12.19 -5.54 -8.01
CA MET A 97 11.14 -4.53 -8.06
C MET A 97 10.45 -4.54 -9.42
N GLN A 98 11.19 -4.59 -10.52
CA GLN A 98 10.62 -4.66 -11.86
C GLN A 98 9.71 -5.88 -12.01
N THR A 99 10.17 -7.05 -11.56
CA THR A 99 9.38 -8.29 -11.65
C THR A 99 8.11 -8.24 -10.79
N VAL A 100 8.20 -7.78 -9.55
CA VAL A 100 7.07 -7.76 -8.61
C VAL A 100 6.04 -6.69 -8.98
N MET A 101 6.50 -5.53 -9.45
CA MET A 101 5.64 -4.38 -9.77
C MET A 101 5.17 -4.32 -11.23
N ALA A 102 5.68 -5.19 -12.12
CA ALA A 102 5.21 -5.30 -13.50
C ALA A 102 3.69 -5.63 -13.57
N PRO A 103 2.99 -5.28 -14.67
CA PRO A 103 1.61 -5.68 -14.88
C PRO A 103 1.40 -7.20 -14.71
N GLY A 104 0.26 -7.58 -14.14
CA GLY A 104 -0.09 -8.98 -13.93
C GLY A 104 -1.53 -9.12 -13.49
N ALA A 105 -1.83 -10.14 -12.68
CA ALA A 105 -3.19 -10.37 -12.18
C ALA A 105 -3.73 -9.25 -11.27
N LEU A 106 -2.85 -8.46 -10.65
CA LEU A 106 -3.21 -7.24 -9.93
C LEU A 106 -2.89 -6.02 -10.78
N ASP A 107 -3.85 -5.11 -10.86
CA ASP A 107 -3.69 -3.82 -11.51
C ASP A 107 -2.54 -3.00 -10.87
N PRO A 108 -1.74 -2.26 -11.65
CA PRO A 108 -0.63 -1.46 -11.11
C PRO A 108 -1.02 -0.49 -10.00
N LEU A 109 -2.18 0.19 -10.10
CA LEU A 109 -2.66 1.09 -9.06
C LEU A 109 -2.92 0.32 -7.76
N VAL A 110 -3.51 -0.88 -7.86
CA VAL A 110 -3.75 -1.74 -6.69
C VAL A 110 -2.43 -2.14 -6.04
N LYS A 111 -1.40 -2.47 -6.82
CA LYS A 111 -0.07 -2.78 -6.27
C LYS A 111 0.53 -1.59 -5.51
N GLU A 112 0.43 -0.38 -6.06
CA GLU A 112 0.93 0.82 -5.38
C GLU A 112 0.12 1.16 -4.12
N MET A 113 -1.19 0.96 -4.11
CA MET A 113 -2.01 1.13 -2.90
C MET A 113 -1.64 0.13 -1.80
N ILE A 114 -1.36 -1.12 -2.16
CA ILE A 114 -0.85 -2.13 -1.21
C ILE A 114 0.53 -1.69 -0.68
N TYR A 115 1.43 -1.23 -1.55
CA TYR A 115 2.76 -0.77 -1.15
C TYR A 115 2.67 0.43 -0.20
N LEU A 116 1.78 1.38 -0.51
CA LEU A 116 1.51 2.54 0.33
C LEU A 116 0.92 2.13 1.68
N ALA A 117 -0.05 1.21 1.72
CA ALA A 117 -0.62 0.70 2.97
C ALA A 117 0.45 0.08 3.89
N VAL A 118 1.30 -0.78 3.34
CA VAL A 118 2.42 -1.39 4.09
C VAL A 118 3.41 -0.32 4.55
N SER A 119 3.71 0.67 3.71
CA SER A 119 4.60 1.79 4.04
C SER A 119 4.07 2.63 5.20
N THR A 120 2.76 2.91 5.21
CA THR A 120 2.07 3.61 6.31
C THR A 120 2.16 2.81 7.59
N THR A 121 1.81 1.51 7.57
CA THR A 121 1.85 0.66 8.77
C THR A 121 3.27 0.53 9.33
N ASN A 122 4.29 0.55 8.48
CA ASN A 122 5.69 0.49 8.89
C ASN A 122 6.28 1.86 9.31
N GLY A 123 5.53 2.97 9.15
CA GLY A 123 6.00 4.31 9.49
C GLY A 123 7.18 4.79 8.64
N CYS A 124 7.25 4.40 7.35
CA CYS A 124 8.31 4.84 6.44
C CYS A 124 7.92 6.12 5.70
N ASP A 125 8.27 7.30 6.23
CA ASP A 125 7.93 8.60 5.61
C ASP A 125 8.37 8.72 4.14
N TYR A 126 9.59 8.27 3.84
CA TYR A 126 10.12 8.27 2.47
C TYR A 126 9.25 7.43 1.54
N CYS A 127 8.91 6.21 1.97
CA CYS A 127 8.13 5.26 1.20
C CYS A 127 6.68 5.76 1.02
N ILE A 128 6.09 6.33 2.07
CA ILE A 128 4.74 6.93 2.00
C ILE A 128 4.72 8.02 0.93
N ALA A 129 5.69 8.92 0.93
CA ALA A 129 5.77 9.99 -0.07
C ALA A 129 5.97 9.44 -1.50
N SER A 130 6.90 8.51 -1.69
CA SER A 130 7.22 7.98 -3.03
C SER A 130 6.07 7.16 -3.61
N HIS A 131 5.46 6.28 -2.82
CA HIS A 131 4.39 5.41 -3.29
C HIS A 131 3.05 6.13 -3.40
N ALA A 132 2.78 7.15 -2.56
CA ALA A 132 1.65 8.03 -2.80
C ALA A 132 1.77 8.78 -4.13
N ALA A 133 2.96 9.32 -4.46
CA ALA A 133 3.17 9.97 -5.76
C ALA A 133 3.00 8.99 -6.94
N SER A 134 3.51 7.76 -6.82
CA SER A 134 3.34 6.71 -7.83
C SER A 134 1.86 6.34 -8.03
N ALA A 135 1.14 6.09 -6.93
CA ALA A 135 -0.29 5.78 -6.98
C ALA A 135 -1.11 6.93 -7.62
N ARG A 136 -0.79 8.20 -7.32
CA ARG A 136 -1.41 9.36 -7.96
C ARG A 136 -1.16 9.40 -9.47
N LYS A 137 0.06 9.11 -9.92
CA LYS A 137 0.37 9.00 -11.36
C LYS A 137 -0.46 7.91 -12.04
N LEU A 138 -0.84 6.86 -11.30
CA LEU A 138 -1.70 5.77 -11.77
C LEU A 138 -3.21 6.02 -11.56
N GLY A 139 -3.62 7.24 -11.18
CA GLY A 139 -5.03 7.62 -11.10
C GLY A 139 -5.69 7.53 -9.73
N MET A 140 -4.92 7.35 -8.65
CA MET A 140 -5.47 7.39 -7.30
C MET A 140 -6.14 8.75 -6.99
N THR A 141 -7.39 8.74 -6.52
CA THR A 141 -8.11 9.95 -6.13
C THR A 141 -7.96 10.27 -4.64
N ASP A 142 -8.41 11.45 -4.21
CA ASP A 142 -8.40 11.85 -2.79
C ASP A 142 -9.34 10.96 -1.97
N GLU A 143 -10.47 10.57 -2.57
CA GLU A 143 -11.43 9.64 -1.98
C GLU A 143 -10.79 8.26 -1.79
N MET A 144 -10.08 7.75 -2.80
CA MET A 144 -9.32 6.50 -2.68
C MET A 144 -8.26 6.57 -1.58
N MET A 145 -7.57 7.71 -1.43
CA MET A 145 -6.58 7.90 -0.37
C MET A 145 -7.24 7.88 1.01
N GLY A 146 -8.35 8.60 1.18
CA GLY A 146 -9.11 8.58 2.43
C GLY A 146 -9.59 7.18 2.80
N GLU A 147 -10.15 6.44 1.83
CA GLU A 147 -10.62 5.07 2.02
C GLU A 147 -9.48 4.10 2.33
N LEU A 148 -8.34 4.21 1.62
CA LEU A 148 -7.15 3.41 1.89
C LEU A 148 -6.68 3.60 3.34
N GLN A 149 -6.59 4.85 3.82
CA GLN A 149 -6.18 5.13 5.20
C GLN A 149 -7.18 4.60 6.23
N ALA A 150 -8.49 4.67 5.95
CA ALA A 150 -9.52 4.08 6.82
C ALA A 150 -9.35 2.55 6.93
N VAL A 151 -9.08 1.86 5.82
CA VAL A 151 -8.79 0.42 5.80
C VAL A 151 -7.51 0.09 6.58
N VAL A 152 -6.44 0.86 6.38
CA VAL A 152 -5.16 0.69 7.10
C VAL A 152 -5.35 0.86 8.61
N ALA A 153 -6.10 1.89 9.03
CA ALA A 153 -6.41 2.14 10.43
C ALA A 153 -7.21 0.98 11.04
N MET A 154 -8.28 0.55 10.36
CA MET A 154 -9.12 -0.56 10.84
C MET A 154 -8.33 -1.86 10.95
N ALA A 155 -7.54 -2.22 9.93
CA ALA A 155 -6.68 -3.40 9.98
C ALA A 155 -5.65 -3.31 11.12
N SER A 156 -5.06 -2.14 11.34
CA SER A 156 -4.09 -1.92 12.41
C SER A 156 -4.69 -2.06 13.82
N GLU A 157 -5.93 -1.64 14.00
CA GLU A 157 -6.69 -1.77 15.24
C GLU A 157 -7.05 -3.23 15.52
N THR A 158 -7.72 -3.90 14.58
CA THR A 158 -8.20 -5.28 14.78
C THR A 158 -7.05 -6.28 14.89
N ASN A 159 -5.96 -6.08 14.15
CA ASN A 159 -4.76 -6.92 14.31
C ASN A 159 -4.18 -6.82 15.72
N ARG A 160 -4.16 -5.61 16.31
CA ARG A 160 -3.68 -5.42 17.69
C ARG A 160 -4.60 -6.08 18.71
N LEU A 161 -5.92 -5.97 18.53
CA LEU A 161 -6.89 -6.63 19.38
C LEU A 161 -6.74 -8.17 19.31
N ALA A 162 -6.73 -8.73 18.11
CA ALA A 162 -6.57 -10.17 17.90
C ALA A 162 -5.25 -10.70 18.49
N PHE A 163 -4.14 -9.98 18.26
CA PHE A 163 -2.84 -10.32 18.83
C PHE A 163 -2.83 -10.24 20.36
N GLY A 164 -3.35 -9.15 20.93
CA GLY A 164 -3.38 -8.93 22.38
C GLY A 164 -4.22 -9.96 23.12
N TYR A 165 -5.37 -10.33 22.56
CA TYR A 165 -6.22 -11.40 23.10
C TYR A 165 -5.74 -12.82 22.77
N ARG A 166 -4.70 -12.96 21.93
CA ARG A 166 -4.21 -14.25 21.43
C ARG A 166 -5.33 -15.11 20.83
N VAL A 167 -6.16 -14.49 20.01
CA VAL A 167 -7.28 -15.16 19.34
C VAL A 167 -6.73 -16.30 18.49
N ALA A 168 -7.22 -17.52 18.71
CA ALA A 168 -6.85 -18.68 17.90
C ALA A 168 -7.52 -18.59 16.52
N VAL A 169 -6.87 -19.12 15.49
CA VAL A 169 -7.48 -19.23 14.16
C VAL A 169 -8.65 -20.20 14.22
N ASP A 170 -9.85 -19.74 13.85
CA ASP A 170 -11.04 -20.59 13.84
C ASP A 170 -10.92 -21.74 12.81
N PRO A 171 -11.26 -23.00 13.17
CA PRO A 171 -11.20 -24.14 12.25
C PRO A 171 -12.06 -23.99 10.98
N MET A 172 -13.03 -23.09 10.97
CA MET A 172 -13.85 -22.81 9.79
C MET A 172 -13.03 -22.16 8.67
N TYR A 173 -12.07 -21.28 8.98
CA TYR A 173 -11.25 -20.61 7.97
C TYR A 173 -10.29 -21.59 7.28
N GLU A 174 -9.72 -22.53 8.04
CA GLU A 174 -8.90 -23.61 7.49
C GLU A 174 -9.69 -24.48 6.51
N LYS A 175 -10.93 -24.86 6.87
CA LYS A 175 -11.81 -25.65 6.01
C LYS A 175 -12.22 -24.89 4.75
N MET A 176 -12.53 -23.60 4.86
CA MET A 176 -12.86 -22.75 3.71
C MET A 176 -11.69 -22.65 2.75
N TYR A 177 -10.47 -22.44 3.27
CA TYR A 177 -9.27 -22.36 2.45
C TYR A 177 -9.00 -23.67 1.71
N ALA A 178 -9.04 -24.81 2.42
CA ALA A 178 -8.85 -26.14 1.81
C ALA A 178 -9.87 -26.42 0.68
N LYS A 179 -11.16 -26.19 0.93
CA LYS A 179 -12.22 -26.38 -0.08
C LYS A 179 -12.02 -25.49 -1.31
N SER A 180 -11.56 -24.25 -1.11
CA SER A 180 -11.31 -23.34 -2.23
C SER A 180 -10.19 -23.85 -3.14
N ASN A 181 -9.18 -24.51 -2.58
CA ASN A 181 -8.08 -25.10 -3.32
C ASN A 181 -8.50 -26.36 -4.06
N GLU A 182 -9.28 -27.25 -3.43
CA GLU A 182 -9.83 -28.45 -4.07
C GLU A 182 -10.67 -28.09 -5.31
N LYS A 183 -11.56 -27.09 -5.18
CA LYS A 183 -12.36 -26.61 -6.30
C LYS A 183 -11.50 -26.10 -7.47
N LYS A 184 -10.45 -25.32 -7.17
CA LYS A 184 -9.53 -24.80 -8.20
C LYS A 184 -8.75 -25.92 -8.90
N VAL A 185 -8.37 -26.98 -8.17
CA VAL A 185 -7.71 -28.16 -8.76
C VAL A 185 -8.65 -28.89 -9.70
N ALA A 186 -9.89 -29.17 -9.26
CA ALA A 186 -10.90 -29.82 -10.09
C ALA A 186 -11.23 -29.02 -11.36
N GLU A 187 -11.38 -27.69 -11.26
CA GLU A 187 -11.65 -26.82 -12.41
C GLU A 187 -10.47 -26.76 -13.41
N ARG A 188 -9.23 -26.87 -12.93
CA ARG A 188 -8.04 -26.93 -13.80
C ARG A 188 -7.97 -28.27 -14.52
N ASP A 189 -8.23 -29.36 -13.83
CA ASP A 189 -8.09 -30.70 -14.38
C ASP A 189 -9.21 -31.00 -15.39
N ALA A 190 -10.44 -30.49 -15.16
CA ALA A 190 -11.55 -30.54 -16.12
C ALA A 190 -11.35 -29.68 -17.38
N LYS A 191 -10.40 -28.73 -17.38
CA LYS A 191 -10.02 -27.92 -18.57
C LYS A 191 -8.91 -28.54 -19.41
N LYS A 192 -8.36 -29.69 -18.98
CA LYS A 192 -7.31 -30.43 -19.70
C LYS A 192 -7.84 -31.63 -20.51
N GLU A 193 -9.11 -32.00 -20.32
CA GLU A 193 -9.87 -32.90 -21.19
C GLU A 193 -10.63 -32.10 -22.26
#